data_AF-A0A1V6K3Q2-F1
#
_entry.id   AF-A0A1V6K3Q2-F1
#
_cell.length_a   1.000
_cell.length_b   1.000
_cell.length_c   1.000
_cell.angle_alpha   90.00
_cell.angle_beta   90.00
_cell.angle_gamma   90.00
#
_symmetry.space_group_name_H-M   'P 1'
#
loop_
_entity.id
_entity.type
_entity.pdbx_description
1 polymer ?
#
loop_
_entity_poly.entity_id
_entity_poly.type
_entity_poly.pdbx_seq_one_letter_code
_entity_poly.pdbx_strand_id
1 'polypeptide(L)'
;MNAILAVCVIDNLSGVNTPRKIGPMLKYADIVVVTKGDIVSQAEREVFAFNIREVNASATVLFVNGITGQGAFMLARYCLDALDIQTLRDRKLRFTMPAAICSYCTGETLIGEMYQMGMVKRMEFDDV
;
A
#
# COMPACT_ATOMS: atom_id res chain seq x y z
N MET A 1 -4.76 1.82 15.49
CA MET A 1 -3.50 1.27 14.97
C MET A 1 -3.83 0.21 13.94
N ASN A 2 -3.45 0.41 12.68
CA ASN A 2 -3.73 -0.54 11.61
C ASN A 2 -2.75 -1.72 11.74
N ALA A 3 -3.27 -2.92 11.98
CA ALA A 3 -2.49 -4.10 12.39
C ALA A 3 -1.73 -4.79 11.23
N ILE A 4 -1.97 -4.39 9.98
CA ILE A 4 -1.41 -5.02 8.78
C ILE A 4 -0.49 -4.03 8.09
N LEU A 5 0.77 -4.42 7.90
CA LEU A 5 1.78 -3.59 7.23
C LEU A 5 1.32 -3.26 5.80
N ALA A 6 1.17 -1.97 5.49
CA ALA A 6 0.81 -1.50 4.16
C ALA A 6 2.05 -1.02 3.40
N VAL A 7 2.41 -1.76 2.35
CA VAL A 7 3.53 -1.45 1.46
C VAL A 7 3.00 -0.94 0.13
N CYS A 8 3.36 0.29 -0.24
CA CYS A 8 3.06 0.88 -1.53
C CYS A 8 4.32 0.86 -2.40
N VAL A 9 4.31 0.08 -3.48
CA VAL A 9 5.43 0.00 -4.43
C VAL A 9 5.13 0.89 -5.63
N ILE A 10 6.03 1.83 -5.92
CA ILE A 10 5.94 2.75 -7.05
C ILE A 10 7.27 2.83 -7.77
N ASP A 11 7.25 3.13 -9.06
CA ASP A 11 8.49 3.37 -9.82
C ASP A 11 8.71 4.86 -10.08
N ASN A 12 9.98 5.24 -10.16
CA ASN A 12 10.38 6.62 -10.40
C ASN A 12 10.16 7.06 -11.86
N LEU A 13 9.77 6.14 -12.75
CA LEU A 13 9.47 6.42 -14.16
C LEU A 13 8.01 6.83 -14.39
N SER A 14 7.13 6.55 -13.43
CA SER A 14 5.70 6.82 -13.53
C SER A 14 5.37 8.33 -13.60
N GLY A 15 6.39 9.20 -13.57
CA GLY A 15 6.29 10.64 -13.65
C GLY A 15 6.27 11.30 -12.27
N VAL A 16 6.86 12.49 -12.20
CA VAL A 16 7.11 13.22 -10.93
C VAL A 16 5.85 13.48 -10.10
N ASN A 17 4.68 13.57 -10.75
CA ASN A 17 3.39 13.86 -10.11
C ASN A 17 2.64 12.61 -9.62
N THR A 18 3.15 11.40 -9.88
CA THR A 18 2.48 10.15 -9.50
C THR A 18 2.16 10.02 -8.02
N PRO A 19 3.03 10.44 -7.07
CA PRO A 19 2.69 10.41 -5.65
C PRO A 19 1.38 11.13 -5.30
N ARG A 20 1.04 12.20 -6.04
CA ARG A 20 -0.20 12.98 -5.86
C ARG A 20 -1.43 12.33 -6.51
N LYS A 21 -1.24 11.38 -7.44
CA LYS A 21 -2.32 10.75 -8.22
C LYS A 21 -2.80 9.42 -7.66
N ILE A 22 -1.96 8.74 -6.88
CA ILE A 22 -2.24 7.39 -6.36
C ILE A 22 -3.02 7.37 -5.03
N GLY A 23 -3.58 8.53 -4.64
CA GLY A 23 -4.67 8.65 -3.69
C GLY A 23 -4.47 7.90 -2.37
N PRO A 24 -5.46 7.10 -1.93
CA PRO A 24 -5.37 6.34 -0.68
C PRO A 24 -4.21 5.35 -0.60
N MET A 25 -3.74 4.80 -1.73
CA MET A 25 -2.68 3.77 -1.73
C MET A 25 -1.38 4.30 -1.13
N LEU A 26 -1.00 5.54 -1.46
CA LEU A 26 0.19 6.17 -0.89
C LEU A 26 -0.11 6.88 0.43
N LYS A 27 -1.27 7.55 0.55
CA LYS A 27 -1.64 8.31 1.74
C LYS A 27 -1.72 7.47 3.02
N TYR A 28 -2.11 6.19 2.90
CA TYR A 28 -2.28 5.28 4.04
C TYR A 28 -1.22 4.17 4.12
N ALA A 29 -0.17 4.23 3.30
CA ALA A 29 0.95 3.30 3.37
C ALA A 29 1.81 3.56 4.62
N ASP A 30 2.33 2.49 5.22
CA ASP A 30 3.36 2.59 6.25
C ASP A 30 4.75 2.71 5.60
N ILE A 31 4.94 2.01 4.48
CA ILE A 31 6.19 1.99 3.71
C ILE A 31 5.88 2.29 2.25
N VAL A 32 6.61 3.22 1.68
CA VAL A 32 6.61 3.52 0.24
C VAL A 32 7.93 3.06 -0.34
N VAL A 33 7.89 2.06 -1.20
CA VAL A 33 9.04 1.51 -1.91
C VAL A 33 9.13 2.16 -3.28
N VAL A 34 10.17 2.94 -3.51
CA VAL A 34 10.45 3.60 -4.79
C VAL A 34 11.47 2.77 -5.55
N THR A 35 11.06 2.27 -6.71
CA THR A 35 11.89 1.45 -7.61
C THR A 35 12.38 2.25 -8.81
N LYS A 36 13.33 1.68 -9.56
CA LYS A 36 13.88 2.28 -10.78
C LYS A 36 14.52 3.67 -10.55
N GLY A 37 15.10 3.88 -9.38
CA GLY A 37 15.82 5.12 -9.05
C GLY A 37 17.20 5.24 -9.70
N ASP A 38 17.68 4.17 -10.34
CA ASP A 38 18.96 4.05 -11.02
C ASP A 38 18.98 4.65 -12.44
N ILE A 39 17.80 4.84 -13.03
CA ILE A 39 17.61 5.34 -14.40
C ILE A 39 17.10 6.79 -14.44
N VAL A 40 17.20 7.50 -13.33
CA VAL A 40 16.83 8.91 -13.20
C VAL A 40 17.93 9.70 -12.50
N SER A 41 17.89 11.02 -12.63
CA SER A 41 18.84 11.89 -11.93
C SER A 41 18.63 11.89 -10.42
N GLN A 42 19.67 12.26 -9.66
CA GLN A 42 19.57 12.44 -8.22
C GLN A 42 18.50 13.49 -7.85
N ALA A 43 18.44 14.60 -8.60
CA ALA A 43 17.45 15.64 -8.41
C ALA A 43 16.02 15.10 -8.55
N GLU A 44 15.75 14.27 -9.57
CA GLU A 44 14.44 13.64 -9.75
C GLU A 44 14.08 12.72 -8.58
N ARG A 45 15.05 11.97 -8.04
CA ARG A 45 14.82 11.13 -6.85
C ARG A 45 14.45 11.95 -5.62
N GLU A 46 15.14 13.06 -5.40
CA GLU A 46 14.89 13.94 -4.25
C GLU A 46 13.53 14.64 -4.38
N VAL A 47 13.19 15.15 -5.58
CA VAL A 47 11.88 15.75 -5.87
C VAL A 47 10.76 14.72 -5.71
N PHE A 48 10.96 13.49 -6.19
CA PHE A 48 9.97 12.43 -6.03
C PHE A 48 9.77 12.06 -4.55
N ALA A 49 10.85 11.93 -3.78
CA ALA A 49 10.77 11.69 -2.34
C ALA A 49 10.10 12.85 -1.58
N PHE A 50 10.30 14.09 -2.02
CA PHE A 50 9.60 15.26 -1.50
C PHE A 50 8.08 15.17 -1.77
N ASN A 51 7.69 14.88 -3.02
CA ASN A 51 6.29 14.71 -3.39
C ASN A 51 5.59 13.57 -2.62
N ILE A 52 6.31 12.48 -2.33
CA ILE A 52 5.79 11.41 -1.46
C ILE A 52 5.51 11.96 -0.05
N ARG A 53 6.47 12.68 0.54
CA ARG A 53 6.32 13.24 1.89
C ARG A 53 5.22 14.29 1.99
N GLU A 54 4.96 15.05 0.94
CA GLU A 54 3.83 15.98 0.90
C GLU A 54 2.47 15.26 0.99
N VAL A 55 2.36 14.07 0.44
CA VAL A 55 1.10 13.29 0.47
C VAL A 55 1.02 12.42 1.73
N ASN A 56 2.14 11.86 2.18
CA ASN A 56 2.23 11.05 3.39
C ASN A 56 3.55 11.31 4.13
N ALA A 57 3.51 12.24 5.08
CA ALA A 57 4.66 12.59 5.92
C ALA A 57 5.06 11.48 6.91
N SER A 58 4.17 10.52 7.18
CA SER A 58 4.40 9.42 8.13
C SER A 58 5.00 8.16 7.50
N ALA A 59 4.98 8.03 6.17
CA ALA A 59 5.50 6.84 5.51
C ALA A 59 7.03 6.77 5.57
N THR A 60 7.54 5.56 5.77
CA THR A 60 8.96 5.27 5.53
C THR A 60 9.19 5.15 4.02
N VAL A 61 10.04 5.99 3.45
CA VAL A 61 10.38 5.95 2.02
C VAL A 61 11.68 5.17 1.82
N LEU A 62 11.61 4.06 1.07
CA LEU A 62 12.75 3.21 0.77
C LEU A 62 13.00 3.18 -0.74
N PHE A 63 14.25 3.39 -1.15
CA PHE A 63 14.66 3.18 -2.54
C PHE A 63 15.15 1.75 -2.71
N VAL A 64 14.52 1.01 -3.62
CA VAL A 64 14.84 -0.41 -3.87
C VAL A 64 15.11 -0.64 -5.35
N ASN A 65 16.22 -1.30 -5.66
CA ASN A 65 16.51 -1.76 -7.01
C ASN A 65 16.14 -3.24 -7.13
N GLY A 66 15.16 -3.56 -7.99
CA GLY A 66 14.69 -4.93 -8.20
C GLY A 66 15.66 -5.83 -8.96
N ILE A 67 16.65 -5.27 -9.67
CA ILE A 67 17.67 -6.01 -10.42
C ILE A 67 18.85 -6.35 -9.50
N THR A 68 19.37 -5.37 -8.76
CA THR A 68 20.56 -5.54 -7.92
C THR A 68 20.24 -5.96 -6.48
N GLY A 69 18.97 -5.86 -6.06
CA GLY A 69 18.55 -6.12 -4.68
C GLY A 69 18.93 -5.00 -3.70
N GLN A 70 19.49 -3.88 -4.17
CA GLN A 70 19.82 -2.75 -3.31
C GLN A 70 18.57 -2.29 -2.54
N GLY A 71 18.70 -2.08 -1.23
CA GLY A 71 17.59 -1.65 -0.36
C GLY A 71 16.64 -2.77 0.07
N ALA A 72 16.70 -3.96 -0.54
CA ALA A 72 15.81 -5.07 -0.23
C ALA A 72 15.98 -5.60 1.20
N PHE A 73 17.20 -5.55 1.76
CA PHE A 73 17.46 -5.95 3.15
C PHE A 73 16.63 -5.15 4.15
N MET A 74 16.57 -3.82 4.00
CA MET A 74 15.78 -2.96 4.88
C MET A 74 14.28 -3.24 4.73
N LEU A 75 13.80 -3.41 3.49
CA LEU A 75 12.41 -3.77 3.24
C LEU A 75 12.07 -5.12 3.90
N ALA A 76 12.93 -6.13 3.75
CA ALA A 76 12.76 -7.44 4.37
C ALA A 76 12.70 -7.35 5.90
N ARG A 77 13.52 -6.48 6.51
CA ARG A 77 13.48 -6.27 7.96
C ARG A 77 12.12 -5.76 8.43
N TYR A 78 11.55 -4.77 7.75
CA TYR A 78 10.21 -4.29 8.07
C TYR A 78 9.13 -5.36 7.90
N CYS A 79 9.23 -6.19 6.85
CA CYS A 79 8.29 -7.29 6.64
C CYS A 79 8.41 -8.36 7.73
N LEU A 80 9.63 -8.67 8.19
CA LEU A 80 9.87 -9.65 9.25
C LEU A 80 9.42 -9.15 10.63
N ASP A 81 9.51 -7.84 10.88
CA ASP A 81 9.04 -7.21 12.12
C ASP A 81 7.51 -7.00 12.11
N ALA A 82 6.82 -7.26 10.99
CA ALA A 82 5.37 -7.14 10.90
C ALA A 82 4.67 -8.25 11.69
N LEU A 83 3.45 -7.94 12.17
CA LEU A 83 2.63 -8.92 12.86
C LEU A 83 2.25 -10.07 11.92
N ASP A 84 2.35 -11.30 12.43
CA ASP A 84 1.79 -12.46 11.76
C ASP A 84 0.26 -12.47 11.89
N ILE A 85 -0.43 -12.43 10.75
CA ILE A 85 -1.88 -12.22 10.68
C ILE A 85 -2.55 -13.50 10.20
N GLN A 86 -3.15 -14.21 11.15
CA GLN A 86 -3.86 -15.47 10.90
C GLN A 86 -5.30 -15.27 10.40
N THR A 87 -5.90 -14.09 10.64
CA THR A 87 -7.27 -13.80 10.19
C THR A 87 -7.49 -12.31 9.96
N LEU A 88 -8.35 -12.02 8.98
CA LEU A 88 -8.82 -10.66 8.67
C LEU A 88 -10.14 -10.32 9.39
N ARG A 89 -10.78 -11.27 10.09
CA ARG A 89 -12.03 -11.00 10.82
C ARG A 89 -11.81 -9.94 11.90
N ASP A 90 -12.78 -9.04 12.05
CA ASP A 90 -12.80 -7.92 13.00
C ASP A 90 -11.65 -6.92 12.84
N ARG A 91 -10.99 -6.93 11.67
CA ARG A 91 -10.01 -5.91 11.28
C ARG A 91 -10.68 -4.77 10.51
N LYS A 92 -9.98 -3.65 10.41
CA LYS A 92 -10.47 -2.46 9.70
C LYS A 92 -9.64 -2.17 8.45
N LEU A 93 -10.31 -1.85 7.36
CA LEU A 93 -9.71 -1.21 6.18
C LEU A 93 -9.16 0.16 6.57
N ARG A 94 -8.06 0.57 5.93
CA ARG A 94 -7.39 1.86 6.22
C ARG A 94 -8.17 3.07 5.71
N PHE A 95 -9.04 2.84 4.73
CA PHE A 95 -9.92 3.84 4.14
C PHE A 95 -11.17 3.14 3.61
N THR A 96 -12.27 3.88 3.48
CA THR A 96 -13.51 3.38 2.92
C THR A 96 -13.34 3.06 1.44
N MET A 97 -13.88 1.95 0.96
CA MET A 97 -13.93 1.69 -0.48
C MET A 97 -14.75 2.76 -1.20
N PRO A 98 -14.41 3.09 -2.46
CA PRO A 98 -15.28 3.94 -3.27
C PRO A 98 -16.69 3.37 -3.34
N ALA A 99 -17.68 4.25 -3.30
CA ALA A 99 -19.08 3.85 -3.33
C ALA A 99 -19.40 3.02 -4.59
N ALA A 100 -20.32 2.07 -4.44
CA ALA A 100 -20.87 1.20 -5.49
C ALA A 100 -19.95 0.14 -6.15
N ILE A 101 -18.77 -0.19 -5.58
CA ILE A 101 -17.85 -1.22 -6.07
C ILE A 101 -17.91 -2.61 -5.35
N CYS A 102 -18.22 -2.73 -4.04
CA CYS A 102 -18.37 -4.02 -3.33
C CYS A 102 -19.46 -4.07 -2.21
N SER A 103 -19.64 -5.21 -1.53
CA SER A 103 -20.58 -5.37 -0.39
C SER A 103 -20.23 -4.57 0.88
N TYR A 104 -19.06 -3.90 0.90
CA TYR A 104 -18.66 -2.91 1.93
C TYR A 104 -18.96 -1.45 1.50
N CYS A 105 -19.67 -1.26 0.38
CA CYS A 105 -19.85 0.02 -0.34
C CYS A 105 -20.47 1.19 0.39
N THR A 106 -21.14 0.96 1.50
CA THR A 106 -21.75 2.02 2.31
C THR A 106 -20.74 2.61 3.30
N GLY A 107 -19.45 2.57 2.96
CA GLY A 107 -18.37 3.06 3.80
C GLY A 107 -18.00 2.13 4.94
N GLU A 108 -18.40 0.86 4.88
CA GLU A 108 -18.00 -0.12 5.89
C GLU A 108 -16.50 -0.39 5.77
N THR A 109 -15.82 -0.37 6.91
CA THR A 109 -14.38 -0.65 7.01
C THR A 109 -14.10 -1.90 7.81
N LEU A 110 -15.05 -2.40 8.61
CA LEU A 110 -14.92 -3.64 9.36
C LEU A 110 -15.03 -4.85 8.43
N ILE A 111 -14.04 -5.73 8.53
CA ILE A 111 -13.96 -6.96 7.75
C ILE A 111 -14.59 -8.09 8.56
N GLY A 112 -15.65 -8.69 8.03
CA GLY A 112 -16.30 -9.86 8.61
C GLY A 112 -17.64 -10.12 7.94
N GLU A 113 -18.14 -11.36 8.03
CA GLU A 113 -19.40 -11.76 7.39
C GLU A 113 -20.59 -10.96 7.93
N MET A 114 -20.59 -10.67 9.24
CA MET A 114 -21.62 -9.86 9.93
C MET A 114 -21.66 -8.39 9.46
N TYR A 115 -20.60 -7.91 8.82
CA TYR A 115 -20.47 -6.53 8.34
C TYR A 115 -20.73 -6.41 6.83
N GLN A 116 -20.98 -7.53 6.13
CA GLN A 116 -21.28 -7.50 4.70
C GLN A 116 -22.73 -7.06 4.48
N MET A 117 -22.95 -6.10 3.57
CA MET A 117 -24.27 -5.64 3.19
C MET A 117 -24.61 -6.02 1.75
N GLY A 118 -25.89 -6.26 1.49
CA GLY A 118 -26.43 -6.54 0.16
C GLY A 118 -26.16 -7.97 -0.33
N MET A 119 -26.24 -8.16 -1.66
CA MET A 119 -26.05 -9.47 -2.28
C MET A 119 -24.55 -9.77 -2.44
N VAL A 120 -24.06 -10.75 -1.68
CA VAL A 120 -22.65 -11.15 -1.73
C VAL A 120 -22.51 -12.40 -2.59
N LYS A 121 -21.72 -12.30 -3.66
CA LYS A 121 -21.28 -13.46 -4.44
C LYS A 121 -19.85 -13.80 -4.06
N ARG A 122 -19.64 -14.97 -3.47
CA ARG A 122 -18.30 -15.44 -3.07
C ARG A 122 -17.60 -16.05 -4.28
N MET A 123 -16.29 -15.85 -4.35
CA MET A 123 -15.44 -16.60 -5.28
C MET A 123 -15.25 -17.99 -4.69
N GLU A 124 -15.61 -19.02 -5.44
CA GLU A 124 -15.26 -20.40 -5.12
C GLU A 124 -13.83 -20.62 -5.58
N PHE A 125 -12.96 -20.98 -4.65
CA PHE A 125 -11.61 -21.44 -4.97
C PHE A 125 -11.69 -22.96 -4.96
N ASP A 126 -11.42 -23.59 -6.10
CA ASP A 126 -11.25 -25.03 -6.15
C ASP A 126 -10.02 -25.39 -5.31
N ASP A 127 -10.16 -26.43 -4.47
CA ASP A 127 -9.03 -26.99 -3.73
C ASP A 127 -8.07 -27.62 -4.76
N VAL A 128 -6.92 -26.97 -4.99
CA VAL A 128 -5.82 -27.50 -5.81
C VAL A 128 -4.96 -28.44 -4.97
#